data_AF-A0A2N6JCG1-F1
#
_entry.id   AF-A0A2N6JCG1-F1
#
_cell.length_a   1.000
_cell.length_b   1.000
_cell.length_c   1.000
_cell.angle_alpha   90.00
_cell.angle_beta   90.00
_cell.angle_gamma   90.00
#
_symmetry.space_group_name_H-M   'P 1'
#
loop_
_entity.id
_entity.type
_entity.pdbx_description
1 polymer ?
#
loop_
_entity_poly.entity_id
_entity_poly.type
_entity_poly.pdbx_seq_one_letter_code
_entity_poly.pdbx_strand_id
1 'polypeptide(L)'
;MDIAALLAFAVRNQASDLHLCAGLPPALRVHGAIRRINLQPIDTARMRQLLLEWMPPPCQQRYAEGGECDFALDLPTLGRFRVHAFHQQRGPAAAIRHLGREPPALSALAAPPLCAELALRPHGLVLVTGATGAGKSTTLAAMLRHINEERAVHILTIEDPIEFVHEPRRALISQREIGTHTADVAQVLRAALREDPDVLLVGELRDADTIRLALCAAETGHLVLGTLHTASAARTMDRMIDAFPAVEQEAVRGMLAESLQGVIAQTLLPTTDGNGRVAAHELLVATPAVRNLIREGRSAQLLSAMQSGAAHGMQTLQASLTLLVQQGRISERTAREHKP
;
A
#
# COMPACT_ATOMS: atom_id res chain seq x y z
N MET A 1 33.55 -6.88 -2.28
CA MET A 1 32.18 -7.43 -2.17
C MET A 1 31.27 -6.50 -2.98
N ASP A 2 30.64 -7.05 -4.02
CA ASP A 2 29.71 -6.34 -4.91
C ASP A 2 28.27 -6.61 -4.46
N ILE A 3 27.43 -5.58 -4.44
CA ILE A 3 26.07 -5.64 -3.92
C ILE A 3 25.09 -6.02 -4.98
N ALA A 4 25.35 -5.67 -6.24
CA ALA A 4 24.58 -6.25 -7.33
C ALA A 4 24.65 -7.79 -7.25
N ALA A 5 25.83 -8.34 -6.91
CA ALA A 5 25.99 -9.78 -6.66
C ALA A 5 25.23 -10.28 -5.41
N LEU A 6 25.21 -9.54 -4.30
CA LEU A 6 24.45 -9.92 -3.09
C LEU A 6 22.94 -9.87 -3.32
N LEU A 7 22.44 -8.84 -4.01
CA LEU A 7 21.03 -8.68 -4.38
C LEU A 7 20.64 -9.76 -5.39
N ALA A 8 21.49 -10.05 -6.39
CA ALA A 8 21.28 -11.16 -7.30
C ALA A 8 21.24 -12.50 -6.56
N PHE A 9 22.08 -12.67 -5.54
CA PHE A 9 22.04 -13.85 -4.69
C PHE A 9 20.75 -13.92 -3.86
N ALA A 10 20.28 -12.80 -3.30
CA ALA A 10 19.01 -12.72 -2.58
C ALA A 10 17.83 -13.11 -3.48
N VAL A 11 17.74 -12.53 -4.69
CA VAL A 11 16.69 -12.83 -5.68
C VAL A 11 16.72 -14.30 -6.09
N ARG A 12 17.91 -14.86 -6.42
CA ARG A 12 18.05 -16.27 -6.80
C ARG A 12 17.62 -17.25 -5.70
N ASN A 13 17.78 -16.86 -4.44
CA ASN A 13 17.37 -17.66 -3.28
C ASN A 13 15.94 -17.32 -2.81
N GLN A 14 15.17 -16.54 -3.60
CA GLN A 14 13.80 -16.12 -3.26
C GLN A 14 13.70 -15.49 -1.86
N ALA A 15 14.72 -14.75 -1.45
CA ALA A 15 14.73 -14.07 -0.17
C ALA A 15 13.78 -12.87 -0.20
N SER A 16 12.99 -12.69 0.86
CA SER A 16 12.13 -11.51 1.01
C SER A 16 12.94 -10.26 1.35
N ASP A 17 14.00 -10.43 2.16
CA ASP A 17 14.82 -9.34 2.64
C ASP A 17 16.31 -9.75 2.69
N LEU A 18 17.20 -8.80 2.37
CA LEU A 18 18.64 -8.84 2.59
C LEU A 18 18.98 -7.87 3.74
N HIS A 19 19.71 -8.35 4.73
CA HIS A 19 20.15 -7.58 5.88
C HIS A 19 21.66 -7.43 5.86
N LEU A 20 22.13 -6.19 5.96
CA LEU A 20 23.54 -5.84 6.00
C LEU A 20 23.80 -5.04 7.28
N CYS A 21 24.74 -5.50 8.10
CA CYS A 21 25.09 -4.86 9.36
C CYS A 21 26.60 -4.83 9.53
N ALA A 22 27.15 -3.67 9.89
CA ALA A 22 28.55 -3.54 10.25
C ALA A 22 28.95 -4.56 11.34
N GLY A 23 30.08 -5.23 11.12
CA GLY A 23 30.64 -6.28 11.98
C GLY A 23 30.00 -7.66 11.82
N LEU A 24 29.05 -7.86 10.89
CA LEU A 24 28.40 -9.14 10.68
C LEU A 24 28.44 -9.58 9.20
N PRO A 25 28.40 -10.90 8.93
CA PRO A 25 28.13 -11.39 7.58
C PRO A 25 26.74 -10.94 7.10
N PRO A 26 26.55 -10.72 5.78
CA PRO A 26 25.23 -10.53 5.19
C PRO A 26 24.26 -11.64 5.58
N ALA A 27 22.98 -11.31 5.72
CA ALA A 27 21.95 -12.31 6.02
C ALA A 27 20.71 -12.14 5.14
N LEU A 28 20.06 -13.25 4.80
CA LEU A 28 18.83 -13.30 4.02
C LEU A 28 17.66 -13.73 4.90
N ARG A 29 16.48 -13.19 4.65
CA ARG A 29 15.23 -13.76 5.13
C ARG A 29 14.62 -14.62 4.04
N VAL A 30 14.49 -15.92 4.29
CA VAL A 30 13.86 -16.89 3.36
C VAL A 30 12.79 -17.64 4.13
N HIS A 31 11.55 -17.62 3.64
CA HIS A 31 10.38 -18.19 4.32
C HIS A 31 10.25 -17.76 5.80
N GLY A 32 10.51 -16.48 6.09
CA GLY A 32 10.42 -15.91 7.43
C GLY A 32 11.65 -16.12 8.33
N ALA A 33 12.55 -17.05 8.01
CA ALA A 33 13.75 -17.33 8.79
C ALA A 33 14.98 -16.55 8.28
N ILE A 34 15.78 -15.99 9.20
CA ILE A 34 17.04 -15.31 8.87
C ILE A 34 18.18 -16.34 8.77
N ARG A 35 18.93 -16.31 7.67
CA ARG A 35 20.11 -17.16 7.42
C ARG A 35 21.30 -16.29 7.01
N ARG A 36 22.45 -16.48 7.65
CA ARG A 36 23.69 -15.78 7.28
C ARG A 36 24.26 -16.39 6.01
N ILE A 37 24.70 -15.54 5.09
CA ILE A 37 25.47 -15.95 3.92
C ILE A 37 26.88 -16.28 4.42
N ASN A 38 27.48 -17.36 3.89
CA ASN A 38 28.85 -17.74 4.22
C ASN A 38 29.87 -16.80 3.56
N LEU A 39 29.95 -15.58 4.09
CA LEU A 39 30.86 -14.52 3.68
C LEU A 39 31.51 -13.91 4.92
N GLN A 40 32.62 -13.20 4.70
CA GLN A 40 33.28 -12.46 5.77
C GLN A 40 32.38 -11.32 6.28
N PRO A 41 32.49 -10.96 7.58
CA PRO A 41 31.81 -9.79 8.11
C PRO A 41 32.15 -8.51 7.34
N ILE A 42 31.17 -7.64 7.15
CA ILE A 42 31.40 -6.32 6.53
C ILE A 42 31.89 -5.37 7.62
N ASP A 43 33.08 -4.78 7.46
CA ASP A 43 33.57 -3.78 8.41
C ASP A 43 32.79 -2.45 8.31
N THR A 44 32.90 -1.62 9.36
CA THR A 44 32.15 -0.37 9.49
C THR A 44 32.44 0.64 8.38
N ALA A 45 33.70 0.79 7.99
CA ALA A 45 34.10 1.75 6.96
C ALA A 45 33.56 1.35 5.60
N ARG A 46 33.68 0.05 5.26
CA ARG A 46 33.13 -0.51 4.04
C ARG A 46 31.61 -0.41 4.03
N MET A 47 30.93 -0.75 5.12
CA MET A 47 29.47 -0.64 5.19
C MET A 47 29.00 0.81 4.94
N ARG A 48 29.68 1.79 5.53
CA ARG A 48 29.37 3.21 5.31
C ARG A 48 29.55 3.61 3.85
N GLN A 49 30.69 3.26 3.25
CA GLN A 49 30.98 3.56 1.85
C GLN A 49 29.89 2.98 0.95
N LEU A 50 29.53 1.73 1.19
CA LEU A 50 28.51 1.02 0.43
C LEU A 50 27.14 1.71 0.48
N LEU A 51 26.67 2.13 1.67
CA LEU A 51 25.39 2.82 1.77
C LEU A 51 25.39 4.17 1.04
N LEU A 52 26.45 4.96 1.19
CA LEU A 52 26.56 6.26 0.56
C LEU A 52 26.61 6.17 -0.97
N GLU A 53 27.23 5.11 -1.51
CA GLU A 53 27.24 4.85 -2.96
C GLU A 53 25.83 4.58 -3.53
N TRP A 54 24.89 4.06 -2.72
CA TRP A 54 23.55 3.71 -3.18
C TRP A 54 22.51 4.78 -2.89
N MET A 55 22.73 5.57 -1.84
CA MET A 55 21.81 6.60 -1.42
C MET A 55 21.73 7.70 -2.47
N PRO A 56 20.52 8.05 -2.94
CA PRO A 56 20.31 9.27 -3.70
C PRO A 56 20.81 10.49 -2.91
N PRO A 57 21.29 11.56 -3.58
CA PRO A 57 21.85 12.73 -2.88
C PRO A 57 20.95 13.31 -1.77
N PRO A 58 19.61 13.44 -1.94
CA PRO A 58 18.73 13.91 -0.86
C PRO A 58 18.69 12.96 0.35
N CYS A 59 18.84 11.64 0.13
CA CYS A 59 18.93 10.68 1.22
C CYS A 59 20.26 10.74 1.96
N GLN A 60 21.37 11.06 1.28
CA GLN A 60 22.68 11.17 1.93
C GLN A 60 22.66 12.27 3.00
N GLN A 61 22.02 13.40 2.71
CA GLN A 61 21.85 14.48 3.68
C GLN A 61 20.98 14.04 4.86
N ARG A 62 19.80 13.46 4.61
CA ARG A 62 18.91 12.94 5.65
C ARG A 62 19.60 11.89 6.54
N TYR A 63 20.39 11.00 5.93
CA TYR A 63 21.16 9.99 6.64
C TYR A 63 22.26 10.60 7.51
N ALA A 64 22.94 11.66 7.02
CA ALA A 64 23.97 12.35 7.78
C ALA A 64 23.42 13.12 8.99
N GLU A 65 22.23 13.71 8.87
CA GLU A 65 21.60 14.53 9.90
C GLU A 65 20.78 13.70 10.91
N GLY A 66 19.97 12.77 10.41
CA GLY A 66 19.00 11.99 11.20
C GLY A 66 19.41 10.56 11.49
N GLY A 67 20.46 10.05 10.84
CA GLY A 67 20.98 8.70 11.05
C GLY A 67 20.19 7.57 10.37
N GLU A 68 19.15 7.90 9.60
CA GLU A 68 18.35 6.95 8.81
C GLU A 68 17.78 7.55 7.51
N CYS A 69 17.50 6.70 6.52
CA CYS A 69 16.77 7.08 5.30
C CYS A 69 16.13 5.85 4.63
N ASP A 70 14.95 6.05 4.03
CA ASP A 70 14.32 5.13 3.09
C ASP A 70 14.51 5.64 1.65
N PHE A 71 14.84 4.72 0.73
CA PHE A 71 14.89 4.98 -0.71
C PHE A 71 14.68 3.70 -1.51
N ALA A 72 14.40 3.83 -2.80
CA ALA A 72 14.37 2.70 -3.71
C ALA A 72 15.64 2.64 -4.57
N LEU A 73 16.09 1.42 -4.87
CA LEU A 73 17.07 1.12 -5.90
C LEU A 73 16.37 0.44 -7.07
N ASP A 74 16.75 0.81 -8.28
CA ASP A 74 16.33 0.12 -9.50
C ASP A 74 17.55 -0.49 -10.19
N LEU A 75 17.52 -1.80 -10.38
CA LEU A 75 18.59 -2.57 -10.99
C LEU A 75 18.05 -3.30 -12.23
N PRO A 76 18.49 -2.94 -13.46
CA PRO A 76 17.87 -3.36 -14.72
C PRO A 76 17.60 -4.87 -14.87
N THR A 77 18.42 -5.74 -14.26
CA THR A 77 18.27 -7.20 -14.35
C THR A 77 17.71 -7.86 -13.08
N LEU A 78 17.67 -7.15 -11.96
CA LEU A 78 17.28 -7.69 -10.66
C LEU A 78 15.93 -7.17 -10.17
N GLY A 79 15.46 -6.06 -10.75
CA GLY A 79 14.24 -5.38 -10.33
C GLY A 79 14.51 -4.30 -9.29
N ARG A 80 13.45 -3.84 -8.65
CA ARG A 80 13.53 -2.77 -7.65
C ARG A 80 13.72 -3.32 -6.25
N PHE A 81 14.31 -2.51 -5.39
CA PHE A 81 14.52 -2.82 -3.98
C PHE A 81 14.20 -1.61 -3.12
N ARG A 82 13.46 -1.79 -2.03
CA ARG A 82 13.35 -0.78 -0.98
C ARG A 82 14.51 -0.96 -0.02
N VAL A 83 15.28 0.09 0.19
CA VAL A 83 16.39 0.15 1.14
C VAL A 83 15.98 1.06 2.29
N HIS A 84 15.98 0.51 3.50
CA HIS A 84 15.96 1.30 4.73
C HIS A 84 17.36 1.22 5.35
N ALA A 85 18.08 2.32 5.32
CA ALA A 85 19.43 2.46 5.87
C ALA A 85 19.38 3.22 7.19
N PHE A 86 20.12 2.75 8.19
CA PHE A 86 20.05 3.27 9.56
C PHE A 86 21.37 3.06 10.31
N HIS A 87 21.48 3.61 11.52
CA HIS A 87 22.58 3.35 12.46
C HIS A 87 22.13 2.44 13.61
N GLN A 88 23.01 1.55 14.04
CA GLN A 88 22.85 0.72 15.23
C GLN A 88 24.15 0.66 16.03
N GLN A 89 24.16 -0.01 17.19
CA GLN A 89 25.29 -0.03 18.12
C GLN A 89 26.67 -0.36 17.48
N ARG A 90 26.72 -1.31 16.54
CA ARG A 90 27.95 -1.70 15.82
C ARG A 90 28.29 -0.80 14.63
N GLY A 91 27.44 0.17 14.29
CA GLY A 91 27.63 1.09 13.17
C GLY A 91 26.49 1.05 12.14
N PRO A 92 26.76 1.44 10.88
CA PRO A 92 25.77 1.47 9.81
C PRO A 92 25.14 0.10 9.52
N ALA A 93 23.89 0.12 9.10
CA ALA A 93 23.14 -1.07 8.68
C ALA A 93 22.11 -0.71 7.60
N ALA A 94 21.64 -1.74 6.89
CA ALA A 94 20.50 -1.63 6.00
C ALA A 94 19.65 -2.90 5.99
N ALA A 95 18.34 -2.70 5.88
CA ALA A 95 17.38 -3.72 5.51
C ALA A 95 16.90 -3.43 4.08
N ILE A 96 17.04 -4.42 3.20
CA ILE A 96 16.77 -4.29 1.78
C ILE A 96 15.70 -5.30 1.39
N ARG A 97 14.57 -4.84 0.89
CA ARG A 97 13.45 -5.68 0.46
C ARG A 97 13.38 -5.69 -1.06
N HIS A 98 13.28 -6.87 -1.66
CA HIS A 98 12.99 -6.99 -3.10
C HIS A 98 11.56 -6.54 -3.38
N LEU A 99 11.38 -5.67 -4.37
CA LEU A 99 10.10 -5.17 -4.85
C LEU A 99 9.74 -5.89 -6.15
N GLY A 100 8.46 -6.22 -6.33
CA GLY A 100 7.98 -6.89 -7.53
C GLY A 100 8.20 -6.04 -8.78
N ARG A 101 8.47 -6.69 -9.93
CA ARG A 101 8.68 -5.97 -11.20
C ARG A 101 7.38 -5.44 -11.80
N GLU A 102 6.37 -6.30 -11.90
CA GLU A 102 5.10 -5.95 -12.50
C GLU A 102 3.95 -6.10 -11.50
N PRO A 103 2.98 -5.17 -11.52
CA PRO A 103 1.77 -5.31 -10.74
C PRO A 103 0.97 -6.54 -11.21
N PRO A 104 0.47 -7.39 -10.29
CA PRO A 104 -0.33 -8.54 -10.69
C PRO A 104 -1.68 -8.09 -11.28
N ALA A 105 -2.30 -8.94 -12.11
CA ALA A 105 -3.69 -8.73 -12.50
C ALA A 105 -4.62 -9.04 -11.32
N LEU A 106 -5.80 -8.38 -11.26
CA LEU A 106 -6.81 -8.63 -10.21
C LEU A 106 -7.24 -10.11 -10.16
N SER A 107 -7.32 -10.77 -11.31
CA SER A 107 -7.63 -12.20 -11.41
C SER A 107 -6.57 -13.08 -10.75
N ALA A 108 -5.28 -12.72 -10.86
CA ALA A 108 -4.18 -13.46 -10.23
C ALA A 108 -4.21 -13.34 -8.70
N LEU A 109 -4.79 -12.26 -8.16
CA LEU A 109 -5.02 -12.09 -6.73
C LEU A 109 -6.28 -12.80 -6.22
N ALA A 110 -7.09 -13.37 -7.13
CA ALA A 110 -8.46 -13.78 -6.84
C ALA A 110 -9.26 -12.65 -6.13
N ALA A 111 -9.02 -11.40 -6.55
CA ALA A 111 -9.69 -10.24 -5.99
C ALA A 111 -11.20 -10.30 -6.31
N PRO A 112 -12.07 -9.86 -5.38
CA PRO A 112 -13.50 -9.76 -5.65
C PRO A 112 -13.79 -8.89 -6.88
N PRO A 113 -14.84 -9.21 -7.69
CA PRO A 113 -15.21 -8.41 -8.86
C PRO A 113 -15.39 -6.93 -8.56
N LEU A 114 -15.88 -6.60 -7.36
CA LEU A 114 -16.05 -5.23 -6.91
C LEU A 114 -14.75 -4.40 -6.96
N CYS A 115 -13.57 -5.00 -6.80
CA CYS A 115 -12.31 -4.28 -6.93
C CYS A 115 -12.11 -3.72 -8.36
N ALA A 116 -12.49 -4.48 -9.39
CA ALA A 116 -12.46 -4.03 -10.78
C ALA A 116 -13.51 -2.93 -11.02
N GLU A 117 -14.73 -3.13 -10.52
CA GLU A 117 -15.81 -2.14 -10.64
C GLU A 117 -15.47 -0.80 -9.97
N LEU A 118 -14.85 -0.83 -8.78
CA LEU A 118 -14.41 0.36 -8.06
C LEU A 118 -13.26 1.06 -8.79
N ALA A 119 -12.34 0.31 -9.38
CA ALA A 119 -11.23 0.86 -10.17
C ALA A 119 -11.72 1.62 -11.42
N LEU A 120 -12.86 1.22 -12.00
CA LEU A 120 -13.44 1.87 -13.18
C LEU A 120 -14.47 2.97 -12.86
N ARG A 121 -14.60 3.38 -11.59
CA ARG A 121 -15.46 4.52 -11.24
C ARG A 121 -14.95 5.79 -11.94
N PRO A 122 -15.85 6.68 -12.41
CA PRO A 122 -15.45 7.87 -13.13
C PRO A 122 -14.69 8.85 -12.22
N HIS A 123 -15.10 8.97 -10.95
CA HIS A 123 -14.54 9.86 -9.94
C HIS A 123 -14.91 9.39 -8.53
N GLY A 124 -14.38 10.07 -7.51
CA GLY A 124 -14.64 9.83 -6.10
C GLY A 124 -13.49 9.13 -5.40
N LEU A 125 -13.68 8.75 -4.13
CA LEU A 125 -12.66 8.19 -3.26
C LEU A 125 -12.85 6.68 -3.06
N VAL A 126 -11.82 5.88 -3.35
CA VAL A 126 -11.78 4.45 -3.03
C VAL A 126 -10.62 4.18 -2.08
N LEU A 127 -10.90 3.52 -0.96
CA LEU A 127 -9.92 3.26 0.09
C LEU A 127 -9.60 1.76 0.17
N VAL A 128 -8.32 1.41 0.11
CA VAL A 128 -7.83 0.06 0.42
C VAL A 128 -7.13 0.07 1.77
N THR A 129 -7.68 -0.65 2.74
CA THR A 129 -7.24 -0.58 4.14
C THR A 129 -6.84 -1.94 4.69
N GLY A 130 -6.12 -1.93 5.81
CA GLY A 130 -5.59 -3.12 6.45
C GLY A 130 -4.25 -2.87 7.13
N ALA A 131 -3.83 -3.80 7.98
CA ALA A 131 -2.56 -3.72 8.69
C ALA A 131 -1.34 -3.68 7.74
N THR A 132 -0.17 -3.39 8.28
CA THR A 132 1.09 -3.52 7.55
C THR A 132 1.27 -4.94 7.06
N GLY A 133 1.63 -5.11 5.78
CA GLY A 133 1.79 -6.44 5.18
C GLY A 133 0.48 -7.15 4.84
N ALA A 134 -0.68 -6.47 4.93
CA ALA A 134 -1.97 -7.01 4.51
C ALA A 134 -2.17 -7.05 2.98
N GLY A 135 -1.19 -6.61 2.18
CA GLY A 135 -1.25 -6.65 0.71
C GLY A 135 -1.96 -5.46 0.04
N LYS A 136 -2.16 -4.34 0.75
CA LYS A 136 -2.83 -3.12 0.23
C LYS A 136 -2.21 -2.60 -1.07
N SER A 137 -0.89 -2.37 -1.06
CA SER A 137 -0.14 -1.87 -2.21
C SER A 137 -0.28 -2.80 -3.41
N THR A 138 -0.30 -4.13 -3.19
CA THR A 138 -0.52 -5.12 -4.24
C THR A 138 -1.92 -5.04 -4.85
N THR A 139 -2.96 -4.89 -4.03
CA THR A 139 -4.35 -4.73 -4.50
C THR A 139 -4.51 -3.41 -5.27
N LEU A 140 -3.96 -2.31 -4.77
CA LEU A 140 -3.98 -1.02 -5.47
C LEU A 140 -3.21 -1.05 -6.79
N ALA A 141 -2.04 -1.66 -6.81
CA ALA A 141 -1.27 -1.83 -8.03
C ALA A 141 -2.04 -2.70 -9.05
N ALA A 142 -2.76 -3.74 -8.61
CA ALA A 142 -3.63 -4.51 -9.49
C ALA A 142 -4.82 -3.68 -10.02
N MET A 143 -5.41 -2.82 -9.19
CA MET A 143 -6.48 -1.89 -9.62
C MET A 143 -5.96 -0.85 -10.62
N LEU A 144 -4.81 -0.23 -10.37
CA LEU A 144 -4.18 0.71 -11.30
C LEU A 144 -3.80 0.04 -12.62
N ARG A 145 -3.29 -1.19 -12.57
CA ARG A 145 -3.05 -1.99 -13.78
C ARG A 145 -4.34 -2.19 -14.56
N HIS A 146 -5.44 -2.53 -13.90
CA HIS A 146 -6.74 -2.69 -14.55
C HIS A 146 -7.21 -1.40 -15.22
N ILE A 147 -7.07 -0.24 -14.56
CA ILE A 147 -7.37 1.07 -15.16
C ILE A 147 -6.51 1.32 -16.40
N ASN A 148 -5.20 1.09 -16.29
CA ASN A 148 -4.25 1.28 -17.38
C ASN A 148 -4.51 0.36 -18.59
N GLU A 149 -5.10 -0.81 -18.37
CA GLU A 149 -5.50 -1.75 -19.42
C GLU A 149 -6.85 -1.38 -20.07
N GLU A 150 -7.72 -0.65 -19.37
CA GLU A 150 -9.12 -0.40 -19.78
C GLU A 150 -9.45 1.05 -20.18
N ARG A 151 -8.68 2.03 -19.70
CA ARG A 151 -8.98 3.47 -19.88
C ARG A 151 -7.79 4.22 -20.48
N ALA A 152 -8.08 5.12 -21.42
CA ALA A 152 -7.11 6.08 -21.93
C ALA A 152 -7.22 7.37 -21.10
N VAL A 153 -6.49 7.39 -19.99
CA VAL A 153 -6.55 8.42 -18.94
C VAL A 153 -5.15 8.74 -18.44
N HIS A 154 -4.99 9.79 -17.65
CA HIS A 154 -3.77 10.07 -16.92
C HIS A 154 -3.85 9.56 -15.47
N ILE A 155 -2.95 8.64 -15.12
CA ILE A 155 -2.76 8.11 -13.77
C ILE A 155 -1.53 8.78 -13.16
N LEU A 156 -1.72 9.49 -12.04
CA LEU A 156 -0.66 10.08 -11.25
C LEU A 156 -0.57 9.38 -9.88
N THR A 157 0.60 8.86 -9.52
CA THR A 157 0.84 8.21 -8.22
C THR A 157 1.81 9.01 -7.35
N ILE A 158 1.58 9.00 -6.04
CA ILE A 158 2.41 9.64 -5.02
C ILE A 158 2.72 8.59 -3.96
N GLU A 159 3.96 8.11 -3.91
CA GLU A 159 4.36 6.93 -3.15
C GLU A 159 5.65 7.14 -2.34
N ASP A 160 5.84 6.36 -1.27
CA ASP A 160 6.97 6.48 -0.34
C ASP A 160 7.48 5.10 0.15
N PRO A 161 8.40 4.46 -0.60
CA PRO A 161 8.79 4.75 -1.98
C PRO A 161 7.83 4.10 -2.99
N ILE A 162 8.08 4.25 -4.30
CA ILE A 162 7.30 3.57 -5.34
C ILE A 162 7.54 2.05 -5.23
N GLU A 163 6.46 1.28 -5.04
CA GLU A 163 6.53 -0.19 -4.85
C GLU A 163 6.48 -0.97 -6.16
N PHE A 164 5.57 -0.60 -7.07
CA PHE A 164 5.37 -1.24 -8.36
C PHE A 164 5.58 -0.21 -9.47
N VAL A 165 6.36 -0.57 -10.48
CA VAL A 165 6.48 0.26 -11.68
C VAL A 165 5.40 -0.17 -12.66
N HIS A 166 4.61 0.81 -13.10
CA HIS A 166 3.57 0.59 -14.07
C HIS A 166 4.05 1.03 -15.45
N GLU A 167 4.18 0.07 -16.36
CA GLU A 167 4.44 0.38 -17.77
C GLU A 167 3.17 0.96 -18.42
N PRO A 168 3.27 2.11 -19.13
CA PRO A 168 2.14 2.68 -19.86
C PRO A 168 1.54 1.69 -20.85
N ARG A 169 0.21 1.59 -20.88
CA ARG A 169 -0.54 0.81 -21.87
C ARG A 169 -1.53 1.69 -22.59
N ARG A 170 -2.76 1.81 -22.09
CA ARG A 170 -3.74 2.78 -22.59
C ARG A 170 -3.66 4.08 -21.83
N ALA A 171 -3.33 4.03 -20.54
CA ALA A 171 -3.18 5.22 -19.72
C ALA A 171 -1.76 5.81 -19.82
N LEU A 172 -1.67 7.13 -19.69
CA LEU A 172 -0.45 7.82 -19.33
C LEU A 172 -0.19 7.58 -17.84
N ILE A 173 1.07 7.34 -17.47
CA ILE A 173 1.44 7.03 -16.09
C ILE A 173 2.56 7.95 -15.63
N SER A 174 2.32 8.65 -14.54
CA SER A 174 3.28 9.51 -13.85
C SER A 174 3.42 9.02 -12.42
N GLN A 175 4.57 8.45 -12.04
CA GLN A 175 4.80 8.00 -10.66
C GLN A 175 5.80 8.92 -9.97
N ARG A 176 5.40 9.49 -8.82
CA ARG A 176 6.23 10.41 -8.02
C ARG A 176 6.57 9.75 -6.70
N GLU A 177 7.86 9.79 -6.36
CA GLU A 177 8.41 9.20 -5.15
C GLU A 177 8.77 10.32 -4.17
N ILE A 178 8.32 10.21 -2.92
CA ILE A 178 8.66 11.17 -1.88
C ILE A 178 10.15 11.06 -1.53
N GLY A 179 10.81 12.21 -1.37
CA GLY A 179 12.25 12.32 -1.13
C GLY A 179 13.11 12.26 -2.39
N THR A 180 12.57 11.79 -3.52
CA THR A 180 13.28 11.69 -4.81
C THR A 180 12.72 12.67 -5.84
N HIS A 181 11.41 12.61 -6.11
CA HIS A 181 10.71 13.45 -7.10
C HIS A 181 9.91 14.60 -6.48
N THR A 182 9.63 14.51 -5.18
CA THR A 182 8.90 15.53 -4.41
C THR A 182 9.33 15.51 -2.95
N ALA A 183 9.19 16.63 -2.24
CA ALA A 183 9.43 16.68 -0.80
C ALA A 183 8.19 16.31 0.04
N ASP A 184 6.99 16.63 -0.46
CA ASP A 184 5.76 16.60 0.33
C ASP A 184 4.55 16.12 -0.50
N VAL A 185 3.69 15.30 0.11
CA VAL A 185 2.44 14.79 -0.48
C VAL A 185 1.48 15.93 -0.75
N ALA A 186 1.30 16.85 0.20
CA ALA A 186 0.34 17.92 0.07
C ALA A 186 0.74 18.89 -1.05
N GLN A 187 2.03 19.17 -1.20
CA GLN A 187 2.55 19.92 -2.35
C GLN A 187 2.23 19.22 -3.68
N VAL A 188 2.44 17.91 -3.79
CA VAL A 188 2.10 17.18 -5.03
C VAL A 188 0.61 17.19 -5.29
N LEU A 189 -0.23 16.93 -4.29
CA LEU A 189 -1.68 16.93 -4.49
C LEU A 189 -2.20 18.29 -4.98
N ARG A 190 -1.63 19.41 -4.50
CA ARG A 190 -1.98 20.74 -5.03
C ARG A 190 -1.51 20.94 -6.47
N ALA A 191 -0.32 20.44 -6.81
CA ALA A 191 0.23 20.52 -8.16
C ALA A 191 -0.53 19.61 -9.14
N ALA A 192 -0.91 18.41 -8.68
CA ALA A 192 -1.64 17.40 -9.43
C ALA A 192 -2.91 17.95 -10.07
N LEU A 193 -3.65 18.84 -9.39
CA LEU A 193 -4.85 19.49 -9.95
C LEU A 193 -4.58 20.34 -11.21
N ARG A 194 -3.31 20.59 -11.56
CA ARG A 194 -2.86 21.30 -12.78
C ARG A 194 -2.05 20.40 -13.72
N GLU A 195 -1.83 19.14 -13.35
CA GLU A 195 -1.12 18.14 -14.15
C GLU A 195 -2.10 17.30 -15.00
N ASP A 196 -3.37 17.71 -15.07
CA ASP A 196 -4.45 17.03 -15.80
C ASP A 196 -4.58 15.51 -15.52
N PRO A 197 -4.60 15.05 -14.24
CA PRO A 197 -4.83 13.65 -13.91
C PRO A 197 -6.32 13.33 -13.96
N ASP A 198 -6.66 12.09 -14.35
CA ASP A 198 -7.99 11.54 -14.13
C ASP A 198 -8.04 10.66 -12.86
N VAL A 199 -6.91 10.00 -12.58
CA VAL A 199 -6.77 9.05 -11.46
C VAL A 199 -5.56 9.43 -10.62
N LEU A 200 -5.77 9.51 -9.30
CA LEU A 200 -4.76 9.84 -8.32
C LEU A 200 -4.57 8.68 -7.35
N LEU A 201 -3.35 8.16 -7.21
CA LEU A 201 -2.99 7.29 -6.09
C LEU A 201 -2.24 8.11 -5.03
N VAL A 202 -2.80 8.16 -3.83
CA VAL A 202 -2.16 8.72 -2.64
C VAL A 202 -1.75 7.57 -1.73
N GLY A 203 -0.44 7.32 -1.62
CA GLY A 203 0.11 6.15 -0.93
C GLY A 203 -0.53 5.88 0.44
N GLU A 204 -0.49 6.84 1.37
CA GLU A 204 -1.12 6.71 2.69
C GLU A 204 -1.75 8.05 3.12
N LEU A 205 -3.00 8.00 3.61
CA LEU A 205 -3.72 9.15 4.13
C LEU A 205 -3.42 9.31 5.63
N ARG A 206 -2.24 9.87 5.96
CA ARG A 206 -1.71 9.93 7.33
C ARG A 206 -2.29 11.05 8.18
N ASP A 207 -2.44 12.23 7.61
CA ASP A 207 -2.78 13.49 8.29
C ASP A 207 -3.98 14.20 7.65
N ALA A 208 -4.52 15.18 8.39
CA ALA A 208 -5.69 15.95 8.00
C ALA A 208 -5.51 16.69 6.67
N ASP A 209 -4.31 17.22 6.41
CA ASP A 209 -4.04 17.99 5.19
C ASP A 209 -4.08 17.10 3.95
N THR A 210 -3.44 15.93 4.03
CA THR A 210 -3.46 14.93 2.95
C THR A 210 -4.87 14.41 2.71
N ILE A 211 -5.62 14.12 3.78
CA ILE A 211 -7.02 13.67 3.67
C ILE A 211 -7.88 14.76 3.02
N ARG A 212 -7.74 16.02 3.44
CA ARG A 212 -8.51 17.14 2.88
C ARG A 212 -8.27 17.29 1.39
N LEU A 213 -7.01 17.28 0.96
CA LEU A 213 -6.67 17.41 -0.45
C LEU A 213 -7.18 16.22 -1.27
N ALA A 214 -7.12 15.00 -0.73
CA ALA A 214 -7.69 13.82 -1.38
C ALA A 214 -9.22 13.93 -1.53
N LEU A 215 -9.93 14.42 -0.51
CA LEU A 215 -11.38 14.65 -0.58
C LEU A 215 -11.72 15.73 -1.61
N CYS A 216 -10.99 16.86 -1.63
CA CYS A 216 -11.17 17.90 -2.63
C CYS A 216 -10.92 17.39 -4.05
N ALA A 217 -9.87 16.60 -4.28
CA ALA A 217 -9.60 16.00 -5.59
C ALA A 217 -10.74 15.06 -6.02
N ALA A 218 -11.23 14.21 -5.10
CA ALA A 218 -12.35 13.32 -5.35
C ALA A 218 -13.66 14.06 -5.69
N GLU A 219 -13.94 15.17 -5.00
CA GLU A 219 -15.11 16.02 -5.24
C GLU A 219 -15.02 16.80 -6.56
N THR A 220 -13.82 17.17 -6.97
CA THR A 220 -13.56 17.89 -8.23
C THR A 220 -13.51 16.99 -9.47
N GLY A 221 -13.95 15.73 -9.35
CA GLY A 221 -14.14 14.84 -10.50
C GLY A 221 -12.97 13.89 -10.78
N HIS A 222 -12.01 13.75 -9.87
CA HIS A 222 -10.92 12.78 -9.98
C HIS A 222 -11.29 11.46 -9.31
N LEU A 223 -10.79 10.33 -9.83
CA LEU A 223 -10.80 9.08 -9.08
C LEU A 223 -9.57 9.03 -8.16
N VAL A 224 -9.79 9.09 -6.86
CA VAL A 224 -8.73 9.05 -5.86
C VAL A 224 -8.69 7.67 -5.21
N LEU A 225 -7.53 7.03 -5.25
CA LEU A 225 -7.21 5.79 -4.57
C LEU A 225 -6.29 6.10 -3.39
N GLY A 226 -6.60 5.56 -2.22
CA GLY A 226 -5.79 5.80 -1.01
C GLY A 226 -5.72 4.61 -0.07
N THR A 227 -4.75 4.63 0.84
CA THR A 227 -4.66 3.62 1.91
C THR A 227 -4.73 4.20 3.31
N LEU A 228 -5.21 3.36 4.23
CA LEU A 228 -5.14 3.56 5.68
C LEU A 228 -4.81 2.24 6.39
N HIS A 229 -4.36 2.34 7.64
CA HIS A 229 -4.03 1.20 8.51
C HIS A 229 -5.19 0.80 9.45
N THR A 230 -6.41 0.80 8.92
CA THR A 230 -7.64 0.41 9.63
C THR A 230 -8.07 -1.01 9.25
N ALA A 231 -8.71 -1.72 10.18
CA ALA A 231 -9.08 -3.12 9.99
C ALA A 231 -10.50 -3.35 9.42
N SER A 232 -11.32 -2.30 9.35
CA SER A 232 -12.71 -2.38 8.88
C SER A 232 -13.17 -1.09 8.22
N ALA A 233 -14.25 -1.15 7.45
CA ALA A 233 -14.84 0.01 6.79
C ALA A 233 -15.32 1.05 7.81
N ALA A 234 -15.97 0.62 8.90
CA ALA A 234 -16.43 1.52 9.96
C ALA A 234 -15.27 2.29 10.62
N ARG A 235 -14.21 1.58 11.03
CA ARG A 235 -13.01 2.21 11.61
C ARG A 235 -12.29 3.12 10.61
N THR A 236 -12.39 2.82 9.31
CA THR A 236 -11.85 3.68 8.25
C THR A 236 -12.57 5.02 8.23
N MET A 237 -13.90 5.03 8.34
CA MET A 237 -14.68 6.27 8.41
C MET A 237 -14.31 7.08 9.66
N ASP A 238 -14.29 6.43 10.82
CA ASP A 238 -13.94 7.10 12.09
C ASP A 238 -12.53 7.72 12.01
N ARG A 239 -11.53 6.95 11.53
CA ARG A 239 -10.15 7.43 11.39
C ARG A 239 -10.01 8.62 10.44
N MET A 240 -10.75 8.62 9.33
CA MET A 240 -10.75 9.73 8.37
C MET A 240 -11.30 11.01 8.99
N ILE A 241 -12.32 10.90 9.85
CA ILE A 241 -12.96 12.05 10.49
C ILE A 241 -12.16 12.53 11.71
N ASP A 242 -11.68 11.61 12.53
CA ASP A 242 -10.94 11.88 13.77
C ASP A 242 -9.54 12.47 13.54
N ALA A 243 -9.05 12.46 12.29
CA ALA A 243 -7.85 13.21 11.91
C ALA A 243 -8.04 14.73 12.03
N PHE A 244 -9.29 15.22 12.03
CA PHE A 244 -9.62 16.64 12.02
C PHE A 244 -10.06 17.16 13.41
N PRO A 245 -9.82 18.44 13.71
CA PRO A 245 -10.38 19.11 14.89
C PRO A 245 -11.90 19.00 14.92
N ALA A 246 -12.49 18.92 16.13
CA ALA A 246 -13.93 18.70 16.32
C ALA A 246 -14.84 19.66 15.54
N VAL A 247 -14.43 20.93 15.40
CA VAL A 247 -15.18 21.97 14.67
C VAL A 247 -15.29 21.69 13.16
N GLU A 248 -14.38 20.91 12.59
CA GLU A 248 -14.35 20.59 11.16
C GLU A 248 -14.97 19.23 10.82
N GLN A 249 -15.18 18.37 11.82
CA GLN A 249 -15.60 16.98 11.60
C GLN A 249 -16.96 16.85 10.91
N GLU A 250 -17.90 17.77 11.16
CA GLU A 250 -19.20 17.78 10.49
C GLU A 250 -19.06 18.05 8.99
N ALA A 251 -18.26 19.05 8.61
CA ALA A 251 -17.99 19.35 7.21
C ALA A 251 -17.26 18.18 6.52
N VAL A 252 -16.26 17.59 7.18
CA VAL A 252 -15.52 16.43 6.65
C VAL A 252 -16.43 15.21 6.49
N ARG A 253 -17.38 14.97 7.40
CA ARG A 253 -18.40 13.93 7.25
C ARG A 253 -19.23 14.13 5.98
N GLY A 254 -19.65 15.36 5.72
CA GLY A 254 -20.34 15.73 4.48
C GLY A 254 -19.51 15.42 3.24
N MET A 255 -18.28 15.92 3.17
CA MET A 255 -17.37 15.68 2.05
C MET A 255 -17.08 14.20 1.83
N LEU A 256 -16.85 13.44 2.90
CA LEU A 256 -16.61 12.00 2.82
C LEU A 256 -17.86 11.25 2.33
N ALA A 257 -19.04 11.63 2.83
CA ALA A 257 -20.31 11.04 2.39
C ALA A 257 -20.60 11.28 0.90
N GLU A 258 -20.15 12.39 0.31
CA GLU A 258 -20.33 12.67 -1.13
C GLU A 258 -19.22 12.09 -2.00
N SER A 259 -17.97 12.10 -1.54
CA SER A 259 -16.83 11.65 -2.35
C SER A 259 -16.64 10.13 -2.35
N LEU A 260 -16.92 9.43 -1.24
CA LEU A 260 -16.63 7.99 -1.10
C LEU A 260 -17.35 7.17 -2.18
N GLN A 261 -16.66 6.19 -2.76
CA GLN A 261 -17.21 5.18 -3.66
C GLN A 261 -17.21 3.79 -3.00
N GLY A 262 -16.17 3.46 -2.26
CA GLY A 262 -16.10 2.21 -1.51
C GLY A 262 -14.86 2.06 -0.64
N VAL A 263 -14.90 1.08 0.25
CA VAL A 263 -13.79 0.69 1.14
C VAL A 263 -13.55 -0.80 0.99
N ILE A 264 -12.28 -1.17 0.82
CA ILE A 264 -11.78 -2.55 0.72
C ILE A 264 -10.85 -2.76 1.92
N ALA A 265 -11.36 -3.30 3.02
CA ALA A 265 -10.55 -3.67 4.18
C ALA A 265 -10.03 -5.10 4.00
N GLN A 266 -8.70 -5.29 4.07
CA GLN A 266 -8.03 -6.53 3.69
C GLN A 266 -7.17 -7.09 4.83
N THR A 267 -7.13 -8.42 4.93
CA THR A 267 -6.17 -9.16 5.76
C THR A 267 -5.64 -10.38 5.01
N LEU A 268 -4.37 -10.75 5.22
CA LEU A 268 -3.75 -11.93 4.62
C LEU A 268 -3.72 -13.10 5.61
N LEU A 269 -4.22 -14.25 5.17
CA LEU A 269 -4.36 -15.45 5.97
C LEU A 269 -3.50 -16.58 5.40
N PRO A 270 -2.84 -17.40 6.24
CA PRO A 270 -2.14 -18.58 5.76
C PRO A 270 -3.12 -19.55 5.09
N THR A 271 -2.69 -20.12 3.97
CA THR A 271 -3.44 -21.14 3.23
C THR A 271 -3.32 -22.52 3.88
N THR A 272 -4.30 -23.39 3.66
CA THR A 272 -4.33 -24.76 4.22
C THR A 272 -3.17 -25.64 3.76
N ASP A 273 -2.65 -25.41 2.55
CA ASP A 273 -1.51 -26.13 1.99
C ASP A 273 -0.16 -25.66 2.55
N GLY A 274 -0.14 -24.56 3.33
CA GLY A 274 1.06 -23.99 3.94
C GLY A 274 2.01 -23.29 2.96
N ASN A 275 1.67 -23.22 1.67
CA ASN A 275 2.58 -22.71 0.63
C ASN A 275 2.40 -21.22 0.34
N GLY A 276 1.34 -20.59 0.87
CA GLY A 276 1.08 -19.19 0.61
C GLY A 276 0.09 -18.52 1.57
N ARG A 277 -0.38 -17.35 1.14
CA ARG A 277 -1.40 -16.57 1.83
C ARG A 277 -2.54 -16.22 0.88
N VAL A 278 -3.74 -16.07 1.42
CA VAL A 278 -4.93 -15.60 0.70
C VAL A 278 -5.51 -14.38 1.38
N ALA A 279 -6.01 -13.42 0.60
CA ALA A 279 -6.65 -12.23 1.12
C ALA A 279 -8.12 -12.49 1.48
N ALA A 280 -8.51 -12.12 2.69
CA ALA A 280 -9.91 -11.96 3.07
C ALA A 280 -10.26 -10.46 3.02
N HIS A 281 -11.47 -10.16 2.55
CA HIS A 281 -11.91 -8.80 2.27
C HIS A 281 -13.22 -8.49 2.99
N GLU A 282 -13.28 -7.30 3.60
CA GLU A 282 -14.52 -6.60 3.91
C GLU A 282 -14.72 -5.49 2.88
N LEU A 283 -15.90 -5.46 2.29
CA LEU A 283 -16.24 -4.64 1.14
C LEU A 283 -17.47 -3.79 1.45
N LEU A 284 -17.26 -2.47 1.48
CA LEU A 284 -18.31 -1.47 1.60
C LEU A 284 -18.44 -0.68 0.30
N VAL A 285 -19.66 -0.46 -0.16
CA VAL A 285 -19.98 0.44 -1.29
C VAL A 285 -20.77 1.65 -0.77
N ALA A 286 -20.46 2.84 -1.25
CA ALA A 286 -21.12 4.07 -0.82
C ALA A 286 -22.51 4.26 -1.47
N THR A 287 -23.48 3.44 -1.06
CA THR A 287 -24.90 3.58 -1.46
C THR A 287 -25.54 4.80 -0.77
N PRO A 288 -26.69 5.31 -1.25
CA PRO A 288 -27.37 6.43 -0.59
C PRO A 288 -27.61 6.22 0.91
N ALA A 289 -27.95 4.98 1.33
CA ALA A 289 -28.10 4.64 2.73
C ALA A 289 -26.77 4.73 3.51
N VAL A 290 -25.68 4.19 2.96
CA VAL A 290 -24.34 4.27 3.56
C VAL A 290 -23.87 5.72 3.68
N ARG A 291 -24.10 6.54 2.65
CA ARG A 291 -23.76 7.97 2.67
C ARG A 291 -24.52 8.71 3.77
N ASN A 292 -25.80 8.42 3.96
CA ASN A 292 -26.59 8.99 5.06
C ASN A 292 -26.03 8.57 6.42
N LEU A 293 -25.65 7.30 6.61
CA LEU A 293 -25.02 6.83 7.86
C LEU A 293 -23.71 7.56 8.15
N ILE A 294 -22.88 7.83 7.13
CA ILE A 294 -21.64 8.60 7.28
C ILE A 294 -21.96 10.05 7.69
N ARG A 295 -22.92 10.69 7.01
CA ARG A 295 -23.33 12.08 7.30
C ARG A 295 -23.86 12.25 8.73
N GLU A 296 -24.62 11.26 9.22
CA GLU A 296 -25.17 11.23 10.58
C GLU A 296 -24.16 10.76 11.65
N GLY A 297 -22.94 10.39 11.27
CA GLY A 297 -21.93 9.88 12.21
C GLY A 297 -22.27 8.50 12.80
N ARG A 298 -23.08 7.70 12.12
CA ARG A 298 -23.54 6.37 12.56
C ARG A 298 -22.70 5.23 11.98
N SER A 299 -21.37 5.35 12.06
CA SER A 299 -20.41 4.37 11.50
C SER A 299 -20.62 2.95 12.04
N ALA A 300 -21.07 2.81 13.29
CA ALA A 300 -21.40 1.51 13.90
C ALA A 300 -22.48 0.72 13.15
N GLN A 301 -23.38 1.40 12.41
CA GLN A 301 -24.45 0.76 11.64
C GLN A 301 -23.99 0.29 10.24
N LEU A 302 -22.77 0.64 9.81
CA LEU A 302 -22.23 0.24 8.50
C LEU A 302 -22.08 -1.27 8.37
N LEU A 303 -21.82 -1.98 9.48
CA LEU A 303 -21.76 -3.44 9.46
C LEU A 303 -23.12 -4.05 9.06
N SER A 304 -24.20 -3.56 9.66
CA SER A 304 -25.57 -4.00 9.32
C SER A 304 -25.93 -3.65 7.88
N ALA A 305 -25.51 -2.47 7.40
CA ALA A 305 -25.69 -2.08 6.01
C ALA A 305 -24.94 -3.00 5.03
N MET A 306 -23.72 -3.44 5.37
CA MET A 306 -22.97 -4.42 4.56
C MET A 306 -23.64 -5.79 4.53
N GLN A 307 -24.22 -6.24 5.66
CA GLN A 307 -24.92 -7.52 5.73
C GLN A 307 -26.14 -7.58 4.80
N SER A 308 -26.87 -6.47 4.65
CA SER A 308 -28.01 -6.37 3.72
C SER A 308 -27.63 -5.91 2.31
N GLY A 309 -26.38 -5.46 2.10
CA GLY A 309 -25.89 -4.87 0.87
C GLY A 309 -25.29 -5.83 -0.16
N ALA A 310 -25.50 -7.15 -0.02
CA ALA A 310 -24.92 -8.15 -0.91
C ALA A 310 -25.25 -7.93 -2.41
N ALA A 311 -26.44 -7.38 -2.71
CA ALA A 311 -26.84 -7.01 -4.07
C ALA A 311 -25.95 -5.92 -4.72
N HIS A 312 -25.25 -5.13 -3.90
CA HIS A 312 -24.27 -4.14 -4.35
C HIS A 312 -22.83 -4.68 -4.31
N GLY A 313 -22.64 -5.99 -4.12
CA GLY A 313 -21.32 -6.59 -3.97
C GLY A 313 -20.68 -6.37 -2.61
N MET A 314 -21.42 -5.87 -1.61
CA MET A 314 -20.89 -5.72 -0.25
C MET A 314 -20.67 -7.09 0.40
N GLN A 315 -19.69 -7.14 1.29
CA GLN A 315 -19.29 -8.35 1.99
C GLN A 315 -18.70 -7.99 3.34
N THR A 316 -19.14 -8.63 4.41
CA THR A 316 -18.48 -8.49 5.72
C THR A 316 -17.23 -9.36 5.78
N LEU A 317 -16.25 -9.00 6.64
CA LEU A 317 -15.07 -9.84 6.84
C LEU A 317 -15.47 -11.28 7.22
N GLN A 318 -16.47 -11.44 8.10
CA GLN A 318 -16.96 -12.75 8.51
C GLN A 318 -17.51 -13.58 7.33
N ALA A 319 -18.22 -12.95 6.39
CA ALA A 319 -18.71 -13.63 5.20
C ALA A 319 -17.55 -14.07 4.29
N SER A 320 -16.51 -13.24 4.14
CA SER A 320 -15.29 -13.60 3.40
C SER A 320 -14.54 -14.77 4.04
N LEU A 321 -14.35 -14.76 5.36
CA LEU A 321 -13.74 -15.87 6.09
C LEU A 321 -14.52 -17.17 5.90
N THR A 322 -15.86 -17.10 5.99
CA THR A 322 -16.74 -18.28 5.81
C THR A 322 -16.59 -18.86 4.41
N LEU A 323 -16.59 -18.01 3.38
CA LEU A 323 -16.38 -18.44 1.99
C LEU A 323 -15.02 -19.12 1.80
N LEU A 324 -13.95 -18.55 2.35
CA LEU A 324 -12.60 -19.12 2.24
C LEU A 324 -12.48 -20.48 2.94
N VAL A 325 -13.17 -20.68 4.08
CA VAL A 325 -13.23 -21.99 4.74
C VAL A 325 -13.99 -22.99 3.88
N GLN A 326 -15.14 -22.61 3.32
CA GLN A 326 -15.96 -23.48 2.45
C GLN A 326 -15.21 -23.89 1.18
N GLN A 327 -14.36 -23.01 0.63
CA GLN A 327 -13.48 -23.29 -0.50
C GLN A 327 -12.24 -24.12 -0.13
N GLY A 328 -12.05 -24.47 1.14
CA GLY A 328 -10.87 -25.18 1.63
C GLY A 328 -9.57 -24.36 1.57
N ARG A 329 -9.66 -23.04 1.35
CA ARG A 329 -8.50 -22.14 1.21
C ARG A 329 -7.80 -21.86 2.54
N ILE A 330 -8.57 -21.78 3.63
CA ILE A 330 -8.08 -21.56 5.00
C ILE A 330 -8.71 -22.58 5.97
N SER A 331 -8.06 -22.82 7.10
CA SER A 331 -8.60 -23.68 8.15
C SER A 331 -9.67 -22.96 8.98
N GLU A 332 -10.58 -23.71 9.62
CA GLU A 332 -11.53 -23.13 10.58
C GLU A 332 -10.82 -22.42 11.74
N ARG A 333 -9.69 -22.96 12.19
CA ARG A 333 -8.87 -22.34 13.25
C ARG A 333 -8.38 -20.97 12.81
N THR A 334 -7.79 -20.88 11.63
CA THR A 334 -7.32 -19.62 11.04
C THR A 334 -8.46 -18.60 10.94
N ALA A 335 -9.64 -19.03 10.50
CA ALA A 335 -10.81 -18.16 10.43
C ALA A 335 -11.25 -17.65 11.81
N ARG A 336 -11.23 -18.50 12.86
CA ARG A 336 -11.60 -18.09 14.24
C ARG A 336 -10.63 -17.08 14.83
N GLU A 337 -9.33 -17.21 14.56
CA GLU A 337 -8.28 -16.30 15.04
C GLU A 337 -8.39 -14.89 14.42
N HIS A 338 -9.11 -14.74 13.31
CA HIS A 338 -9.22 -13.48 12.55
C HIS A 338 -10.66 -12.96 12.44
N LYS A 339 -11.60 -13.49 13.24
CA LYS A 339 -12.94 -12.90 13.35
C LYS A 339 -12.83 -11.51 13.99
N PRO A 340 -13.59 -10.52 13.47
CA PRO A 340 -13.57 -9.15 13.99
C PRO A 340 -14.12 -9.01 15.41
#